data_AF-A0A1W9SFQ1-F1
#
_entry.id   AF-A0A1W9SFQ1-F1
#
_cell.length_a   1.000
_cell.length_b   1.000
_cell.length_c   1.000
_cell.angle_alpha   90.00
_cell.angle_beta   90.00
_cell.angle_gamma   90.00
#
_symmetry.space_group_name_H-M   'P 1'
#
loop_
_entity.id
_entity.type
_entity.pdbx_description
1 polymer ?
#
loop_
_entity_poly.entity_id
_entity_poly.type
_entity_poly.pdbx_seq_one_letter_code
_entity_poly.pdbx_strand_id
1 'polypeptide(L)' 'MGRNVITVSLPEKLSQQVNSYCIETERPKSWLIQKALESYFNDLQDLEIALSRKFDTSDEEITLEDARRELGLSD' A
#
# COMPACT_ATOMS: atom_id res chain seq x y z
N MET A 1 -9.44 9.48 19.38
CA MET A 1 -9.71 8.18 18.72
C MET A 1 -9.33 7.06 19.68
N GLY A 2 -10.16 6.02 19.79
CA GLY A 2 -9.93 4.89 20.70
C GLY A 2 -8.93 3.88 20.14
N ARG A 3 -8.27 3.12 21.03
CA ARG A 3 -7.48 1.94 20.67
C ARG A 3 -8.41 0.73 20.59
N ASN A 4 -8.40 0.03 19.46
CA ASN A 4 -9.08 -1.25 19.30
C ASN A 4 -8.05 -2.38 19.26
N VAL A 5 -8.38 -3.51 19.89
CA VAL A 5 -7.55 -4.72 19.86
C VAL A 5 -8.16 -5.68 18.84
N ILE A 6 -7.32 -6.18 17.94
CA ILE A 6 -7.69 -7.18 16.94
C ILE A 6 -6.84 -8.42 17.21
N THR A 7 -7.49 -9.57 17.37
CA THR A 7 -6.83 -10.87 17.53
C THR A 7 -6.92 -11.61 16.21
N VAL A 8 -5.77 -12.06 15.68
CA VAL A 8 -5.69 -12.82 14.43
C VAL A 8 -4.81 -14.05 14.63
N SER A 9 -5.20 -15.17 14.01
CA SER A 9 -4.37 -16.37 13.93
C SER A 9 -3.51 -16.30 12.67
N LEU A 10 -2.19 -16.46 12.83
CA LEU A 10 -1.23 -16.46 11.72
C LEU A 10 -0.63 -17.86 11.56
N PRO A 11 -0.32 -18.29 10.31
CA PRO A 11 0.51 -19.46 10.08
C PRO A 11 1.83 -19.36 10.84
N GLU A 12 2.31 -20.47 11.38
CA GLU A 12 3.51 -20.51 12.24
C GLU A 12 4.71 -19.83 11.57
N LYS A 13 4.98 -20.17 10.31
CA LYS A 13 6.07 -19.59 9.52
C LYS A 13 5.99 -18.06 9.45
N LEU A 14 4.79 -17.52 9.21
CA LEU A 14 4.60 -16.07 9.12
C LEU A 14 4.79 -15.39 10.48
N SER A 15 4.29 -16.02 11.55
CA SER A 15 4.51 -15.54 12.92
C SER A 15 6.00 -15.50 13.28
N GLN A 16 6.78 -16.50 12.87
CA GLN A 16 8.23 -16.52 13.06
C GLN A 16 8.92 -15.39 12.28
N GLN A 17 8.56 -15.17 11.01
CA GLN A 17 9.11 -14.08 10.20
C GLN A 17 8.83 -12.69 10.82
N VAL A 18 7.60 -12.45 11.25
CA VAL A 18 7.21 -11.22 11.97
C VAL A 18 8.06 -11.05 13.23
N ASN A 19 8.25 -12.13 13.99
CA ASN A 19 9.04 -12.08 15.21
C ASN A 19 10.52 -11.74 14.95
N SER A 20 11.15 -12.40 13.97
CA SER A 20 12.54 -12.14 13.59
C SER A 20 12.75 -10.70 13.14
N TYR A 21 11.89 -10.20 12.25
CA TYR A 21 11.97 -8.81 11.78
C TYR A 21 11.83 -7.80 12.93
N CYS A 22 10.86 -8.01 13.83
CA CYS A 22 10.65 -7.12 14.97
C CYS A 22 11.82 -7.11 15.95
N ILE A 23 12.49 -8.25 16.15
CA ILE A 23 13.70 -8.34 16.98
C ILE A 23 14.83 -7.55 16.32
N GLU A 24 15.09 -7.78 15.04
CA GLU A 24 16.17 -7.16 14.28
C GLU A 24 16.01 -5.64 14.17
N THR A 25 14.77 -5.15 14.03
CA THR A 25 14.46 -3.73 13.86
C THR A 25 14.13 -3.00 15.16
N GLU A 26 14.10 -3.71 16.29
CA GLU A 26 13.68 -3.19 17.60
C GLU A 26 12.28 -2.52 17.56
N ARG A 27 11.40 -3.03 16.69
CA ARG A 27 10.03 -2.51 16.52
C ARG A 27 9.01 -3.47 17.14
N PRO A 28 7.94 -2.97 17.77
CA PRO A 28 6.89 -3.83 18.28
C PRO A 28 6.09 -4.46 17.12
N LYS A 29 5.62 -5.70 17.32
CA LYS A 29 4.80 -6.43 16.33
C LYS A 29 3.57 -5.65 15.89
N SER A 30 2.93 -4.96 16.83
CA SER A 30 1.77 -4.11 16.53
C SER A 30 2.10 -2.98 15.55
N TRP A 31 3.29 -2.40 15.62
CA TRP A 31 3.74 -1.39 14.67
C TRP A 31 3.92 -1.98 13.28
N LEU A 32 4.59 -3.13 13.17
CA LEU A 32 4.77 -3.79 11.87
C LEU A 32 3.43 -4.15 11.24
N ILE A 33 2.53 -4.76 12.01
CA ILE A 33 1.19 -5.15 11.52
C ILE A 33 0.40 -3.92 11.10
N GLN A 34 0.44 -2.82 11.88
CA GLN A 34 -0.22 -1.57 11.49
C GLN A 34 0.33 -1.03 10.17
N LYS A 35 1.65 -0.98 10.01
CA LYS A 35 2.27 -0.50 8.76
C LYS A 35 2.01 -1.39 7.56
N ALA A 36 1.98 -2.71 7.75
CA ALA A 36 1.62 -3.64 6.70
C ALA A 36 0.16 -3.43 6.23
N LEU A 37 -0.77 -3.22 7.17
CA LEU A 37 -2.17 -2.95 6.85
C LEU A 37 -2.36 -1.58 6.18
N GLU A 38 -1.70 -0.52 6.70
CA GLU A 38 -1.71 0.80 6.08
C GLU A 38 -1.20 0.75 4.62
N SER A 39 -0.08 0.06 4.38
CA SER A 39 0.46 -0.12 3.02
C SER A 39 -0.50 -0.89 2.13
N TYR A 40 -1.06 -2.01 2.63
CA TYR A 40 -2.01 -2.82 1.87
C TYR A 40 -3.25 -2.02 1.45
N PHE A 41 -3.80 -1.19 2.34
CA PHE A 41 -4.96 -0.37 2.02
C PHE A 41 -4.61 0.77 1.05
N ASN A 42 -3.42 1.36 1.15
CA ASN A 42 -2.96 2.34 0.18
C ASN A 42 -2.83 1.71 -1.22
N ASP A 43 -2.20 0.54 -1.32
CA ASP A 43 -2.05 -0.17 -2.60
C ASP A 43 -3.41 -0.55 -3.20
N LEU A 44 -4.37 -0.95 -2.36
CA LEU A 44 -5.73 -1.26 -2.79
C LEU A 44 -6.45 -0.01 -3.30
N GLN A 45 -6.29 1.13 -2.62
CA GLN A 45 -6.86 2.41 -3.05
C GLN A 45 -6.27 2.86 -4.39
N ASP A 46 -4.96 2.74 -4.58
CA ASP A 46 -4.31 3.09 -5.85
C ASP A 46 -4.86 2.22 -7.01
N LEU A 47 -5.06 0.92 -6.75
CA LEU A 47 -5.68 0.02 -7.73
C LEU A 47 -7.13 0.43 -8.05
N GLU A 48 -7.93 0.77 -7.04
CA GLU A 48 -9.30 1.22 -7.23
C GLU A 48 -9.36 2.51 -8.07
N ILE A 49 -8.47 3.47 -7.82
CA ILE A 49 -8.36 4.69 -8.61
C ILE A 49 -8.00 4.35 -10.07
N ALA A 50 -7.01 3.48 -10.28
CA ALA A 50 -6.60 3.09 -11.62
C ALA A 50 -7.72 2.38 -12.40
N LEU A 51 -8.48 1.50 -11.74
CA LEU A 51 -9.64 0.85 -12.34
C LEU A 51 -10.75 1.84 -12.64
N SER A 52 -11.04 2.77 -11.71
CA SER A 52 -12.05 3.81 -11.90
C SER A 52 -11.75 4.64 -13.15
N ARG A 53 -10.50 5.12 -13.29
CA ARG A 53 -10.07 5.89 -14.47
C ARG A 53 -10.18 5.08 -15.75
N LYS A 54 -9.73 3.82 -15.72
CA LYS A 54 -9.77 2.92 -16.89
C LYS A 54 -11.18 2.71 -17.45
N PHE A 55 -12.19 2.69 -16.57
CA PHE A 55 -13.58 2.46 -16.97
C PHE A 55 -14.39 3.74 -17.20
N ASP A 56 -13.83 4.91 -16.89
CA ASP A 56 -14.45 6.20 -17.14
C ASP A 56 -14.12 6.69 -18.57
N THR A 57 -15.06 6.51 -19.50
CA THR A 57 -14.89 6.96 -20.88
C THR A 57 -14.97 8.48 -21.06
N SER A 58 -15.24 9.22 -19.98
CA SER A 58 -15.20 10.69 -19.96
C SER A 58 -13.92 11.25 -19.35
N ASP A 59 -13.03 10.37 -18.84
CA ASP A 59 -11.75 10.78 -18.30
C ASP A 59 -10.83 11.31 -19.41
N GLU A 60 -10.01 12.30 -19.07
CA GLU A 60 -9.14 12.97 -20.03
C GLU A 60 -7.98 12.06 -20.42
N GLU A 61 -7.88 11.74 -21.70
CA GLU A 61 -6.75 10.99 -22.25
C GLU A 61 -5.68 11.96 -22.75
N ILE A 62 -4.45 11.81 -22.25
CA ILE A 62 -3.28 12.53 -22.74
C ILE A 62 -2.36 11.58 -23.49
N THR A 63 -1.59 12.11 -24.45
CA THR A 63 -0.57 11.29 -25.13
C THR A 63 0.60 11.00 -24.19
N LEU A 64 1.37 9.95 -24.49
CA LEU A 64 2.59 9.65 -23.74
C LEU A 64 3.61 10.81 -23.79
N GLU A 65 3.64 11.56 -24.89
CA GLU A 65 4.51 12.74 -25.04
C GLU A 65 4.08 13.86 -24.08
N ASP A 66 2.78 14.17 -24.01
CA ASP A 66 2.22 15.17 -23.10
C ASP A 66 2.44 14.78 -21.63
N ALA A 67 2.20 13.51 -21.28
CA ALA A 67 2.46 13.00 -19.95
C ALA A 67 3.93 13.16 -19.52
N ARG A 68 4.89 12.87 -20.43
CA ARG A 68 6.32 13.06 -20.16
C ARG A 68 6.67 14.53 -19.97
N ARG A 69 6.06 15.43 -20.74
CA ARG A 69 6.24 16.87 -20.61
C ARG A 69 5.74 17.39 -19.27
N GLU A 70 4.56 16.97 -18.82
CA GLU A 70 4.00 17.37 -17.52
C GLU A 70 4.84 16.88 -16.34
N LEU A 71 5.43 15.68 -16.46
CA LEU A 71 6.28 15.09 -15.42
C LEU A 71 7.74 15.62 -15.44
N GLY A 72 8.10 16.51 -16.37
CA GLY A 72 9.47 17.00 -16.54
C GLY A 72 10.45 15.92 -17.03
N LEU A 73 9.95 14.94 -17.78
CA LEU A 73 10.68 13.78 -18.32
C LEU A 73 10.87 13.83 -19.85
N SER A 74 10.58 14.99 -20.46
CA SER A 74 10.89 15.30 -21.86
C SER A 74 12.29 15.90 -21.94
N ASP A 75 13.16 15.30 -22.77
CA ASP A 75 14.50 15.82 -23.09
C ASP A 75 14.45 17.24 -23.68
#